data_AF-A0A7Z9LVD4-F1
#
_entry.id   AF-A0A7Z9LVD4-F1
#
_cell.length_a   1.000
_cell.length_b   1.000
_cell.length_c   1.000
_cell.angle_alpha   90.00
_cell.angle_beta   90.00
_cell.angle_gamma   90.00
#
_symmetry.space_group_name_H-M   'P 1'
#
loop_
_entity.id
_entity.type
_entity.pdbx_description
1 polymer ?
#
loop_
_entity_poly.entity_id
_entity_poly.type
_entity_poly.pdbx_seq_one_letter_code
_entity_poly.pdbx_strand_id
1 'polypeptide(L)'
;MEKIRLTMAQALLRFLDQQFIELDGTEHKFVHGVMGIFGHGNVTGLGEALEYGGTGLRYIQGNNEQGLVHAATAFAKQKNRLGIYACTSSIGPGATNMITGAAAATLNRIPVLLLPGDIFASRQPDPVLQQIETPWDYGVNANHAFKPVSRYWDCLERPEQLMTAGLNAMRVLTDPADTGAVTLCLPQDTQAEAYDYPTSFFEKRIWHLDRRPLHLRPLRNTVDLFRNAQRPLIIAGGGVHYSLATETLRKFANNFRIPVCETQAGKSAMSWNDEMSVGGVGVTGTSAANLLAKDADLILVVGSRLQDFTTSSKQGFAVNAKILHLNVSAFDGNKMDGIALQADAKSGLEALSSGLKKIGYKTSDAYANKISQLKSEWNTEVDRLYALKNDSGNVQTQILGTLNEFVAPEDVILCAAGSLPGDLHRLWRCELPKTYHLEYGYSCMGYEVAGALGAKLAWNEGEVYAIVGDGSYLMLHSEILTSLKEHIKINIVLLDNSGFQCIKNLQMAHGSVG
;
A
#
# COMPACT_ATOMS: atom_id res chain seq x y z
N MET A 1 -37.13 17.29 10.85
CA MET A 1 -36.01 16.80 10.03
C MET A 1 -36.61 15.81 9.04
N GLU A 2 -36.39 16.03 7.75
CA GLU A 2 -36.88 15.10 6.72
C GLU A 2 -36.19 13.74 6.88
N LYS A 3 -36.95 12.67 6.77
CA LYS A 3 -36.47 11.31 6.92
C LYS A 3 -36.86 10.48 5.72
N ILE A 4 -36.05 9.47 5.41
CA ILE A 4 -36.31 8.47 4.40
C ILE A 4 -36.19 7.09 5.03
N ARG A 5 -37.15 6.22 4.73
CA ARG A 5 -37.16 4.84 5.23
C ARG A 5 -36.40 3.95 4.27
N LEU A 6 -35.33 3.33 4.75
CA LEU A 6 -34.45 2.44 3.98
C LEU A 6 -34.04 1.26 4.84
N THR A 7 -33.70 0.12 4.24
CA THR A 7 -32.96 -0.93 4.95
C THR A 7 -31.57 -0.41 5.32
N MET A 8 -30.93 -0.97 6.35
CA MET A 8 -29.57 -0.57 6.73
C MET A 8 -28.60 -0.75 5.56
N ALA A 9 -28.70 -1.84 4.79
CA ALA A 9 -27.85 -2.07 3.63
C ALA A 9 -28.05 -1.02 2.53
N GLN A 10 -29.29 -0.64 2.23
CA GLN A 10 -29.59 0.45 1.28
C GLN A 10 -29.04 1.80 1.77
N ALA A 11 -29.18 2.09 3.06
CA ALA A 11 -28.62 3.30 3.66
C ALA A 11 -27.08 3.31 3.61
N LEU A 12 -26.43 2.17 3.86
CA LEU A 12 -24.98 2.03 3.79
C LEU A 12 -24.45 2.34 2.38
N LEU A 13 -25.04 1.75 1.34
CA LEU A 13 -24.61 1.99 -0.03
C LEU A 13 -24.83 3.44 -0.47
N ARG A 14 -25.97 4.06 -0.10
CA ARG A 14 -26.21 5.49 -0.38
C ARG A 14 -25.24 6.40 0.35
N PHE A 15 -24.90 6.07 1.59
CA PHE A 15 -23.87 6.79 2.34
C PHE A 15 -22.51 6.67 1.64
N LEU A 16 -22.07 5.46 1.30
CA LEU A 16 -20.78 5.20 0.64
C LEU A 16 -20.67 5.91 -0.72
N ASP A 17 -21.75 5.92 -1.50
CA ASP A 17 -21.80 6.61 -2.79
C ASP A 17 -21.64 8.14 -2.66
N GLN A 18 -21.84 8.71 -1.49
CA GLN A 18 -21.74 10.16 -1.26
C GLN A 18 -20.43 10.57 -0.58
N GLN A 19 -19.41 9.71 -0.61
CA GLN A 19 -18.09 9.99 -0.04
C GLN A 19 -17.07 10.41 -1.10
N PHE A 20 -16.44 11.56 -0.86
CA PHE A 20 -15.42 12.18 -1.71
C PHE A 20 -14.23 12.59 -0.85
N ILE A 21 -13.04 12.61 -1.45
CA ILE A 21 -11.81 13.13 -0.83
C ILE A 21 -11.29 14.30 -1.66
N GLU A 22 -10.81 15.35 -1.01
CA GLU A 22 -10.23 16.51 -1.68
C GLU A 22 -8.76 16.68 -1.27
N LEU A 23 -7.90 16.90 -2.26
CA LEU A 23 -6.48 17.19 -2.09
C LEU A 23 -6.05 18.26 -3.09
N ASP A 24 -5.42 19.33 -2.61
CA ASP A 24 -4.89 20.45 -3.43
C ASP A 24 -5.94 21.05 -4.38
N GLY A 25 -7.20 21.17 -3.93
CA GLY A 25 -8.34 21.69 -4.69
C GLY A 25 -8.96 20.70 -5.67
N THR A 26 -8.46 19.47 -5.76
CA THR A 26 -9.00 18.42 -6.64
C THR A 26 -9.86 17.45 -5.86
N GLU A 27 -11.12 17.32 -6.26
CA GLU A 27 -12.05 16.37 -5.67
C GLU A 27 -11.97 15.00 -6.38
N HIS A 28 -11.93 13.93 -5.58
CA HIS A 28 -11.95 12.55 -6.04
C HIS A 28 -13.14 11.81 -5.42
N LYS A 29 -13.86 11.03 -6.22
CA LYS A 29 -14.80 10.03 -5.70
C LYS A 29 -14.02 9.03 -4.87
N PHE A 30 -14.42 8.81 -3.61
CA PHE A 30 -13.64 7.94 -2.72
C PHE A 30 -14.07 6.48 -2.81
N VAL A 31 -15.37 6.17 -2.76
CA VAL A 31 -15.84 4.78 -2.89
C VAL A 31 -16.29 4.53 -4.33
N HIS A 32 -15.61 3.61 -5.02
CA HIS A 32 -15.88 3.30 -6.42
C HIS A 32 -16.86 2.14 -6.63
N GLY A 33 -17.03 1.30 -5.60
CA GLY A 33 -17.89 0.13 -5.69
C GLY A 33 -17.67 -0.87 -4.57
N VAL A 34 -18.27 -2.03 -4.77
CA VAL A 34 -18.21 -3.17 -3.85
C VAL A 34 -17.71 -4.40 -4.60
N MET A 35 -16.68 -5.04 -4.05
CA MET A 35 -16.19 -6.34 -4.48
C MET A 35 -16.74 -7.40 -3.52
N GLY A 36 -17.21 -8.54 -4.02
CA GLY A 36 -17.70 -9.56 -3.09
C GLY A 36 -18.01 -10.92 -3.69
N ILE A 37 -18.35 -11.82 -2.78
CA ILE A 37 -19.02 -13.08 -3.05
C ILE A 37 -20.29 -13.10 -2.20
N PHE A 38 -21.42 -13.38 -2.84
CA PHE A 38 -22.69 -13.50 -2.14
C PHE A 38 -22.88 -14.89 -1.54
N GLY A 39 -23.30 -14.91 -0.28
CA GLY A 39 -23.87 -16.06 0.40
C GLY A 39 -25.04 -15.61 1.27
N HIS A 40 -25.64 -16.53 2.03
CA HIS A 40 -26.80 -16.19 2.87
C HIS A 40 -26.50 -15.05 3.86
N GLY A 41 -25.24 -14.88 4.26
CA GLY A 41 -24.78 -13.84 5.19
C GLY A 41 -24.91 -12.40 4.71
N ASN A 42 -24.98 -12.16 3.40
CA ASN A 42 -24.97 -10.81 2.82
C ASN A 42 -25.92 -10.63 1.63
N VAL A 43 -26.45 -11.71 1.04
CA VAL A 43 -27.27 -11.64 -0.18
C VAL A 43 -28.63 -10.97 0.05
N THR A 44 -29.29 -11.24 1.18
CA THR A 44 -30.64 -10.69 1.48
C THR A 44 -30.60 -9.22 1.89
N GLY A 45 -29.42 -8.73 2.28
CA GLY A 45 -29.17 -7.35 2.66
C GLY A 45 -28.40 -6.59 1.58
N LEU A 46 -27.06 -6.68 1.62
CA LEU A 46 -26.19 -6.03 0.64
C LEU A 46 -26.47 -6.44 -0.81
N GLY A 47 -26.77 -7.72 -1.06
CA GLY A 47 -27.10 -8.19 -2.41
C GLY A 47 -28.34 -7.52 -2.98
N GLU A 48 -29.43 -7.52 -2.21
CA GLU A 48 -30.66 -6.79 -2.54
C GLU A 48 -30.40 -5.30 -2.75
N ALA A 49 -29.66 -4.66 -1.84
CA ALA A 49 -29.39 -3.23 -1.92
C ALA A 49 -28.57 -2.83 -3.15
N LEU A 50 -27.65 -3.69 -3.60
CA LEU A 50 -26.89 -3.51 -4.84
C LEU A 50 -27.75 -3.72 -6.09
N GLU A 51 -28.66 -4.71 -6.08
CA GLU A 51 -29.61 -4.97 -7.17
C GLU A 51 -30.65 -3.85 -7.32
N TYR A 52 -31.20 -3.37 -6.20
CA TYR A 52 -32.21 -2.31 -6.16
C TYR A 52 -31.71 -1.00 -6.79
N GLY A 53 -30.41 -0.74 -6.71
CA GLY A 53 -29.76 0.42 -7.31
C GLY A 53 -29.99 1.73 -6.53
N GLY A 54 -30.02 2.85 -7.25
CA GLY A 54 -30.09 4.19 -6.64
C GLY A 54 -28.75 4.70 -6.10
N THR A 55 -27.65 4.04 -6.47
CA THR A 55 -26.26 4.49 -6.23
C THR A 55 -25.44 4.34 -7.52
N GLY A 56 -24.34 5.09 -7.63
CA GLY A 56 -23.36 4.95 -8.71
C GLY A 56 -22.30 3.86 -8.46
N LEU A 57 -22.50 2.98 -7.47
CA LEU A 57 -21.52 1.99 -7.06
C LEU A 57 -21.55 0.76 -7.97
N ARG A 58 -20.39 0.38 -8.52
CA ARG A 58 -20.24 -0.86 -9.30
C ARG A 58 -20.06 -2.06 -8.38
N TYR A 59 -20.73 -3.17 -8.68
CA TYR A 59 -20.40 -4.47 -8.09
C TYR A 59 -19.41 -5.25 -8.96
N ILE A 60 -18.41 -5.88 -8.33
CA ILE A 60 -17.46 -6.78 -8.99
C ILE A 60 -17.46 -8.12 -8.25
N GLN A 61 -17.78 -9.19 -8.97
CA GLN A 61 -17.80 -10.53 -8.40
C GLN A 61 -16.39 -11.16 -8.46
N GLY A 62 -15.86 -11.53 -7.29
CA GLY A 62 -14.60 -12.28 -7.18
C GLY A 62 -14.80 -13.79 -7.16
N ASN A 63 -13.69 -14.51 -6.98
CA ASN A 63 -13.70 -15.97 -6.80
C ASN A 63 -13.08 -16.41 -5.47
N ASN A 64 -12.43 -15.48 -4.75
CA ASN A 64 -11.93 -15.69 -3.39
C ASN A 64 -11.91 -14.36 -2.62
N GLU A 65 -12.37 -14.34 -1.36
CA GLU A 65 -12.48 -13.09 -0.59
C GLU A 65 -11.11 -12.49 -0.23
N GLN A 66 -10.07 -13.30 0.02
CA GLN A 66 -8.71 -12.80 0.19
C GLN A 66 -8.24 -12.08 -1.07
N GLY A 67 -8.50 -12.68 -2.24
CA GLY A 67 -8.17 -12.12 -3.55
C GLY A 67 -8.84 -10.76 -3.77
N LEU A 68 -10.13 -10.65 -3.45
CA LEU A 68 -10.85 -9.39 -3.56
C LEU A 68 -10.27 -8.29 -2.65
N VAL A 69 -9.88 -8.63 -1.43
CA VAL A 69 -9.23 -7.67 -0.52
C VAL A 69 -7.86 -7.24 -1.07
N HIS A 70 -7.09 -8.15 -1.67
CA HIS A 70 -5.82 -7.82 -2.34
C HIS A 70 -6.05 -6.92 -3.56
N ALA A 71 -7.09 -7.17 -4.37
CA ALA A 71 -7.46 -6.32 -5.49
C ALA A 71 -7.88 -4.91 -5.02
N ALA A 72 -8.72 -4.80 -3.99
CA ALA A 72 -9.11 -3.52 -3.41
C ALA A 72 -7.90 -2.75 -2.83
N THR A 73 -6.98 -3.47 -2.16
CA THR A 73 -5.71 -2.91 -1.66
C THR A 73 -4.85 -2.37 -2.81
N ALA A 74 -4.66 -3.15 -3.87
CA ALA A 74 -3.86 -2.73 -5.01
C ALA A 74 -4.47 -1.53 -5.74
N PHE A 75 -5.80 -1.51 -5.90
CA PHE A 75 -6.52 -0.38 -6.46
C PHE A 75 -6.26 0.89 -5.65
N ALA A 76 -6.48 0.83 -4.33
CA ALA A 76 -6.29 1.97 -3.44
C ALA A 76 -4.83 2.46 -3.46
N LYS A 77 -3.87 1.53 -3.41
CA LYS A 77 -2.45 1.86 -3.49
C LYS A 77 -2.08 2.55 -4.80
N GLN A 78 -2.53 2.03 -5.95
CA GLN A 78 -2.26 2.60 -7.27
C GLN A 78 -2.99 3.94 -7.48
N LYS A 79 -4.12 4.18 -6.80
CA LYS A 79 -4.82 5.48 -6.73
C LYS A 79 -4.22 6.46 -5.72
N ASN A 80 -3.04 6.20 -5.16
CA ASN A 80 -2.43 7.02 -4.10
C ASN A 80 -3.31 7.18 -2.85
N ARG A 81 -4.15 6.18 -2.55
CA ARG A 81 -5.13 6.14 -1.45
C ARG A 81 -6.30 7.12 -1.61
N LEU A 82 -6.48 7.72 -2.79
CA LEU A 82 -7.55 8.68 -3.09
C LEU A 82 -8.87 8.01 -3.53
N GLY A 83 -8.93 6.69 -3.51
CA GLY A 83 -10.14 5.93 -3.77
C GLY A 83 -10.00 4.47 -3.34
N ILE A 84 -11.14 3.82 -3.09
CA ILE A 84 -11.24 2.45 -2.60
C ILE A 84 -12.36 1.68 -3.30
N TYR A 85 -12.28 0.35 -3.20
CA TYR A 85 -13.44 -0.53 -3.24
C TYR A 85 -13.70 -1.06 -1.82
N ALA A 86 -14.97 -1.24 -1.47
CA ALA A 86 -15.34 -2.03 -0.29
C ALA A 86 -15.35 -3.52 -0.64
N CYS A 87 -15.05 -4.39 0.32
CA CYS A 87 -15.12 -5.84 0.15
C CYS A 87 -16.21 -6.43 1.06
N THR A 88 -17.14 -7.20 0.52
CA THR A 88 -18.17 -7.92 1.30
C THR A 88 -18.02 -9.43 1.15
N SER A 89 -18.42 -10.14 2.20
CA SER A 89 -18.50 -11.60 2.23
C SER A 89 -19.78 -12.05 2.93
N SER A 90 -20.13 -13.32 2.75
CA SER A 90 -21.03 -14.02 3.70
C SER A 90 -20.40 -14.07 5.10
N ILE A 91 -21.03 -14.79 6.03
CA ILE A 91 -20.50 -15.02 7.37
C ILE A 91 -19.44 -16.13 7.38
N GLY A 92 -18.82 -16.38 8.54
CA GLY A 92 -18.01 -17.58 8.77
C GLY A 92 -16.82 -17.69 7.81
N PRO A 93 -16.73 -18.73 6.97
CA PRO A 93 -15.56 -18.97 6.12
C PRO A 93 -15.26 -17.81 5.16
N GLY A 94 -16.29 -17.20 4.55
CA GLY A 94 -16.09 -16.07 3.64
C GLY A 94 -15.53 -14.84 4.37
N ALA A 95 -15.99 -14.61 5.60
CA ALA A 95 -15.42 -13.57 6.45
C ALA A 95 -13.98 -13.89 6.84
N THR A 96 -13.68 -15.11 7.30
CA THR A 96 -12.32 -15.48 7.71
C THR A 96 -11.31 -15.43 6.56
N ASN A 97 -11.74 -15.67 5.32
CA ASN A 97 -10.89 -15.54 4.14
C ASN A 97 -10.36 -14.11 3.93
N MET A 98 -11.05 -13.07 4.42
CA MET A 98 -10.59 -11.68 4.28
C MET A 98 -9.49 -11.29 5.27
N ILE A 99 -9.24 -12.05 6.33
CA ILE A 99 -8.36 -11.64 7.44
C ILE A 99 -6.92 -11.41 6.97
N THR A 100 -6.38 -12.30 6.14
CA THR A 100 -5.02 -12.16 5.59
C THR A 100 -4.89 -10.89 4.75
N GLY A 101 -5.90 -10.60 3.92
CA GLY A 101 -5.96 -9.37 3.13
C GLY A 101 -6.07 -8.12 4.01
N ALA A 102 -6.86 -8.18 5.07
CA ALA A 102 -6.99 -7.10 6.05
C ALA A 102 -5.65 -6.78 6.72
N ALA A 103 -4.92 -7.82 7.15
CA ALA A 103 -3.58 -7.68 7.72
C ALA A 103 -2.61 -7.04 6.71
N ALA A 104 -2.61 -7.49 5.46
CA ALA A 104 -1.77 -6.94 4.40
C ALA A 104 -2.06 -5.45 4.17
N ALA A 105 -3.33 -5.05 4.08
CA ALA A 105 -3.73 -3.66 3.91
C ALA A 105 -3.32 -2.78 5.11
N THR A 106 -3.62 -3.22 6.33
CA THR A 106 -3.30 -2.49 7.58
C THR A 106 -1.80 -2.34 7.80
N LEU A 107 -1.02 -3.38 7.52
CA LEU A 107 0.44 -3.31 7.62
C LEU A 107 1.00 -2.30 6.63
N ASN A 108 0.51 -2.27 5.39
CA ASN A 108 0.95 -1.34 4.35
C ASN A 108 0.33 0.07 4.50
N ARG A 109 -0.59 0.25 5.45
CA ARG A 109 -1.43 1.45 5.62
C ARG A 109 -2.15 1.83 4.33
N ILE A 110 -2.84 0.88 3.73
CA ILE A 110 -3.66 1.11 2.55
C ILE A 110 -5.13 0.99 2.97
N PRO A 111 -5.99 1.97 2.62
CA PRO A 111 -7.40 1.93 3.01
C PRO A 111 -8.14 0.82 2.29
N VAL A 112 -8.82 -0.03 3.06
CA VAL A 112 -9.82 -0.98 2.55
C VAL A 112 -10.97 -1.06 3.53
N LEU A 113 -12.20 -0.97 3.03
CA LEU A 113 -13.42 -1.16 3.83
C LEU A 113 -13.90 -2.62 3.69
N LEU A 114 -14.06 -3.31 4.81
CA LEU A 114 -14.52 -4.69 4.89
C LEU A 114 -15.92 -4.72 5.51
N LEU A 115 -16.82 -5.42 4.84
CA LEU A 115 -18.25 -5.54 5.16
C LEU A 115 -18.63 -7.03 5.28
N PRO A 116 -18.03 -7.80 6.21
CA PRO A 116 -18.41 -9.19 6.41
C PRO A 116 -19.82 -9.28 6.96
N GLY A 117 -20.61 -10.22 6.45
CA GLY A 117 -21.83 -10.64 7.11
C GLY A 117 -21.55 -11.18 8.53
N ASP A 118 -22.54 -11.08 9.41
CA ASP A 118 -22.47 -11.58 10.78
C ASP A 118 -23.68 -12.44 11.15
N ILE A 119 -23.61 -13.10 12.31
CA ILE A 119 -24.74 -13.78 12.94
C ILE A 119 -25.90 -12.80 13.17
N PHE A 120 -27.10 -13.32 13.43
CA PHE A 120 -28.27 -12.49 13.68
C PHE A 120 -28.13 -11.75 15.01
N ALA A 121 -28.32 -10.43 15.01
CA ALA A 121 -28.28 -9.61 16.21
C ALA A 121 -29.40 -10.01 17.20
N SER A 122 -30.57 -10.40 16.66
CA SER A 122 -31.71 -10.89 17.44
C SER A 122 -31.50 -12.28 18.07
N ARG A 123 -30.54 -13.06 17.56
CA ARG A 123 -30.25 -14.46 17.96
C ARG A 123 -31.41 -15.43 17.82
N GLN A 124 -32.55 -15.02 17.27
CA GLN A 124 -33.72 -15.89 17.13
C GLN A 124 -33.42 -17.18 16.32
N PRO A 125 -32.66 -17.12 15.21
CA PRO A 125 -32.35 -18.32 14.42
C PRO A 125 -31.06 -19.05 14.88
N ASP A 126 -30.53 -18.75 16.07
CA ASP A 126 -29.28 -19.35 16.57
C ASP A 126 -29.40 -20.87 16.83
N PRO A 127 -28.34 -21.65 16.55
CA PRO A 127 -27.13 -21.27 15.80
C PRO A 127 -27.43 -21.18 14.30
N VAL A 128 -26.86 -20.18 13.63
CA VAL A 128 -26.98 -20.09 12.17
C VAL A 128 -25.92 -20.91 11.46
N LEU A 129 -26.24 -21.40 10.25
CA LEU A 129 -25.29 -22.05 9.36
C LEU A 129 -24.03 -21.18 9.22
N GLN A 130 -22.82 -21.77 9.31
CA GLN A 130 -21.51 -21.09 9.26
C GLN A 130 -21.10 -20.27 10.50
N GLN A 131 -21.88 -20.27 11.58
CA GLN A 131 -21.48 -19.69 12.86
C GLN A 131 -20.41 -20.54 13.55
N ILE A 132 -19.40 -19.88 14.14
CA ILE A 132 -18.50 -20.51 15.11
C ILE A 132 -19.19 -20.45 16.47
N GLU A 133 -19.57 -21.60 17.00
CA GLU A 133 -20.19 -21.71 18.32
C GLU A 133 -19.14 -21.62 19.44
N THR A 134 -19.40 -20.74 20.41
CA THR A 134 -18.50 -20.37 21.50
C THR A 134 -19.24 -20.51 22.83
N PRO A 135 -19.30 -21.72 23.43
CA PRO A 135 -20.16 -22.00 24.60
C PRO A 135 -19.93 -21.13 25.84
N TRP A 136 -18.76 -20.47 25.91
CA TRP A 136 -18.38 -19.59 27.01
C TRP A 136 -18.67 -18.11 26.75
N ASP A 137 -18.94 -17.69 25.51
CA ASP A 137 -19.24 -16.29 25.16
C ASP A 137 -19.97 -16.19 23.81
N TYR A 138 -21.29 -16.07 23.87
CA TYR A 138 -22.17 -15.90 22.70
C TYR A 138 -21.89 -14.65 21.85
N GLY A 139 -21.14 -13.66 22.37
CA GLY A 139 -20.73 -12.50 21.60
C GLY A 139 -19.56 -12.79 20.66
N VAL A 140 -18.77 -13.83 20.91
CA VAL A 140 -17.58 -14.15 20.11
C VAL A 140 -17.96 -14.98 18.90
N ASN A 141 -17.56 -14.52 17.72
CA ASN A 141 -17.77 -15.19 16.44
C ASN A 141 -16.56 -15.01 15.52
N ALA A 142 -16.64 -15.53 14.29
CA ALA A 142 -15.58 -15.44 13.28
C ALA A 142 -15.05 -14.00 13.05
N ASN A 143 -15.94 -13.00 13.11
CA ASN A 143 -15.58 -11.61 12.83
C ASN A 143 -14.74 -10.95 13.93
N HIS A 144 -14.66 -11.55 15.13
CA HIS A 144 -13.77 -11.07 16.19
C HIS A 144 -12.29 -11.15 15.79
N ALA A 145 -11.94 -12.05 14.87
CA ALA A 145 -10.59 -12.18 14.34
C ALA A 145 -10.13 -10.97 13.49
N PHE A 146 -11.05 -10.05 13.11
CA PHE A 146 -10.67 -8.80 12.44
C PHE A 146 -10.13 -7.73 13.40
N LYS A 147 -10.49 -7.76 14.69
CA LYS A 147 -10.05 -6.75 15.67
C LYS A 147 -8.53 -6.47 15.66
N PRO A 148 -7.63 -7.48 15.64
CA PRO A 148 -6.18 -7.22 15.61
C PRO A 148 -5.65 -6.69 14.28
N VAL A 149 -6.40 -6.86 13.18
CA VAL A 149 -5.95 -6.51 11.83
C VAL A 149 -6.66 -5.28 11.26
N SER A 150 -7.60 -4.69 12.00
CA SER A 150 -8.37 -3.51 11.59
C SER A 150 -7.99 -2.27 12.41
N ARG A 151 -7.92 -1.13 11.74
CA ARG A 151 -7.68 0.20 12.34
C ARG A 151 -8.94 0.75 13.00
N TYR A 152 -10.10 0.36 12.48
CA TYR A 152 -11.41 0.54 13.09
C TYR A 152 -12.21 -0.73 12.89
N TRP A 153 -12.85 -1.20 13.95
CA TRP A 153 -13.71 -2.37 13.95
C TRP A 153 -15.00 -2.04 14.68
N ASP A 154 -16.14 -2.40 14.11
CA ASP A 154 -17.46 -2.22 14.70
C ASP A 154 -18.42 -3.33 14.26
N CYS A 155 -19.45 -3.59 15.05
CA CYS A 155 -20.52 -4.54 14.71
C CYS A 155 -21.88 -3.84 14.82
N LEU A 156 -22.60 -3.79 13.70
CA LEU A 156 -23.83 -3.01 13.58
C LEU A 156 -25.04 -3.89 13.92
N GLU A 157 -25.28 -4.10 15.22
CA GLU A 157 -26.44 -4.84 15.75
C GLU A 157 -27.79 -4.11 15.63
N ARG A 158 -27.77 -2.81 15.32
CA ARG A 158 -28.98 -1.99 15.09
C ARG A 158 -28.79 -1.04 13.91
N PRO A 159 -29.84 -0.77 13.12
CA PRO A 159 -29.71 -0.01 11.89
C PRO A 159 -29.20 1.42 12.09
N GLU A 160 -29.55 2.10 13.19
CA GLU A 160 -29.08 3.47 13.44
C GLU A 160 -27.58 3.58 13.75
N GLN A 161 -26.93 2.49 14.18
CA GLN A 161 -25.49 2.48 14.49
C GLN A 161 -24.65 2.78 13.26
N LEU A 162 -25.19 2.50 12.06
CA LEU A 162 -24.59 2.83 10.77
C LEU A 162 -24.13 4.30 10.69
N MET A 163 -24.90 5.24 11.26
CA MET A 163 -24.56 6.66 11.15
C MET A 163 -23.23 6.99 11.84
N THR A 164 -23.00 6.44 13.03
CA THR A 164 -21.75 6.63 13.79
C THR A 164 -20.62 5.79 13.21
N ALA A 165 -20.90 4.53 12.86
CA ALA A 165 -19.92 3.60 12.31
C ALA A 165 -19.39 4.07 10.95
N GLY A 166 -20.27 4.56 10.06
CA GLY A 166 -19.90 5.07 8.74
C GLY A 166 -18.98 6.30 8.80
N LEU A 167 -19.27 7.25 9.69
CA LEU A 167 -18.41 8.43 9.88
C LEU A 167 -17.04 8.06 10.45
N ASN A 168 -16.98 7.14 11.41
CA ASN A 168 -15.71 6.65 11.95
C ASN A 168 -14.91 5.84 10.93
N ALA A 169 -15.58 5.03 10.12
CA ALA A 169 -14.95 4.28 9.05
C ALA A 169 -14.26 5.22 8.07
N MET A 170 -14.97 6.24 7.59
CA MET A 170 -14.41 7.22 6.66
C MET A 170 -13.27 8.03 7.28
N ARG A 171 -13.43 8.50 8.53
CA ARG A 171 -12.35 9.19 9.28
C ARG A 171 -11.04 8.40 9.25
N VAL A 172 -11.10 7.08 9.45
CA VAL A 172 -9.90 6.22 9.46
C VAL A 172 -9.41 5.92 8.05
N LEU A 173 -10.31 5.61 7.11
CA LEU A 173 -9.94 5.30 5.73
C LEU A 173 -9.21 6.47 5.05
N THR A 174 -9.64 7.71 5.30
CA THR A 174 -9.07 8.91 4.67
C THR A 174 -7.84 9.48 5.39
N ASP A 175 -7.48 8.96 6.58
CA ASP A 175 -6.35 9.48 7.34
C ASP A 175 -5.00 8.91 6.85
N PRO A 176 -4.01 9.74 6.45
CA PRO A 176 -2.76 9.25 5.87
C PRO A 176 -1.86 8.48 6.86
N ALA A 177 -2.02 8.68 8.17
CA ALA A 177 -1.23 8.05 9.23
C ALA A 177 -1.92 6.81 9.81
N ASP A 178 -3.24 6.87 10.00
CA ASP A 178 -4.02 5.85 10.70
C ASP A 178 -4.71 4.84 9.77
N THR A 179 -4.75 5.10 8.46
CA THR A 179 -5.44 4.22 7.51
C THR A 179 -4.91 2.79 7.45
N GLY A 180 -5.77 1.89 6.99
CA GLY A 180 -5.61 0.44 6.93
C GLY A 180 -6.96 -0.21 6.64
N ALA A 181 -7.11 -1.49 7.00
CA ALA A 181 -8.41 -2.14 6.97
C ALA A 181 -9.35 -1.52 8.01
N VAL A 182 -10.57 -1.24 7.59
CA VAL A 182 -11.70 -0.91 8.46
C VAL A 182 -12.75 -1.99 8.30
N THR A 183 -13.24 -2.55 9.40
CA THR A 183 -14.24 -3.62 9.37
C THR A 183 -15.53 -3.17 10.02
N LEU A 184 -16.63 -3.22 9.26
CA LEU A 184 -17.98 -3.03 9.78
C LEU A 184 -18.73 -4.35 9.60
N CYS A 185 -18.93 -5.08 10.69
CA CYS A 185 -19.63 -6.35 10.69
C CYS A 185 -21.14 -6.13 10.56
N LEU A 186 -21.78 -6.91 9.69
CA LEU A 186 -23.17 -6.70 9.29
C LEU A 186 -24.04 -7.91 9.65
N PRO A 187 -24.66 -7.96 10.83
CA PRO A 187 -25.68 -8.95 11.17
C PRO A 187 -26.75 -9.10 10.07
N GLN A 188 -27.07 -10.34 9.74
CA GLN A 188 -27.97 -10.69 8.63
C GLN A 188 -29.35 -10.02 8.74
N ASP A 189 -29.94 -10.00 9.94
CA ASP A 189 -31.20 -9.31 10.22
C ASP A 189 -31.06 -7.79 10.15
N THR A 190 -30.00 -7.24 10.75
CA THR A 190 -29.80 -5.79 10.77
C THR A 190 -29.62 -5.22 9.37
N GLN A 191 -28.96 -5.93 8.45
CA GLN A 191 -28.84 -5.50 7.05
C GLN A 191 -30.19 -5.22 6.38
N ALA A 192 -31.19 -6.05 6.66
CA ALA A 192 -32.54 -5.98 6.08
C ALA A 192 -33.51 -5.13 6.91
N GLU A 193 -33.13 -4.71 8.11
CA GLU A 193 -33.99 -3.91 8.99
C GLU A 193 -34.20 -2.50 8.42
N ALA A 194 -35.46 -2.11 8.25
CA ALA A 194 -35.84 -0.79 7.76
C ALA A 194 -35.87 0.25 8.89
N TYR A 195 -35.20 1.37 8.68
CA TYR A 195 -35.10 2.47 9.64
C TYR A 195 -35.34 3.82 8.98
N ASP A 196 -35.87 4.78 9.72
CA ASP A 196 -36.12 6.14 9.24
C ASP A 196 -34.87 7.02 9.44
N TYR A 197 -33.98 7.01 8.44
CA TYR A 197 -32.74 7.78 8.44
C TYR A 197 -32.98 9.24 8.09
N PRO A 198 -32.26 10.20 8.72
CA PRO A 198 -32.30 11.59 8.31
C PRO A 198 -31.71 11.74 6.90
N THR A 199 -32.37 12.51 6.03
CA THR A 199 -31.88 12.72 4.65
C THR A 199 -30.48 13.35 4.59
N SER A 200 -30.12 14.16 5.59
CA SER A 200 -28.79 14.76 5.73
C SER A 200 -27.64 13.75 5.88
N PHE A 201 -27.93 12.50 6.26
CA PHE A 201 -26.91 11.46 6.34
C PHE A 201 -26.37 11.07 4.96
N PHE A 202 -27.17 11.27 3.91
CA PHE A 202 -26.84 10.95 2.52
C PHE A 202 -26.39 12.17 1.72
N GLU A 203 -26.16 13.32 2.36
CA GLU A 203 -25.57 14.47 1.69
C GLU A 203 -24.13 14.18 1.30
N LYS A 204 -23.73 14.73 0.14
CA LYS A 204 -22.35 14.69 -0.35
C LYS A 204 -21.40 15.14 0.77
N ARG A 205 -20.42 14.29 1.07
CA ARG A 205 -19.38 14.56 2.07
C ARG A 205 -18.01 14.60 1.41
N ILE A 206 -17.29 15.68 1.67
CA ILE A 206 -15.91 15.86 1.24
C ILE A 206 -15.02 15.73 2.47
N TRP A 207 -14.08 14.79 2.40
CA TRP A 207 -13.02 14.61 3.39
C TRP A 207 -11.79 15.37 2.90
N HIS A 208 -11.38 16.39 3.64
CA HIS A 208 -10.26 17.25 3.25
C HIS A 208 -8.93 16.64 3.71
N LEU A 209 -8.06 16.33 2.77
CA LEU A 209 -6.71 15.84 3.05
C LEU A 209 -5.73 17.03 3.09
N ASP A 210 -5.72 17.74 4.22
CA ASP A 210 -4.86 18.91 4.40
C ASP A 210 -3.38 18.52 4.52
N ARG A 211 -2.53 19.25 3.78
CA ARG A 211 -1.08 19.11 3.89
C ARG A 211 -0.59 19.72 5.19
N ARG A 212 -0.22 18.87 6.14
CA ARG A 212 0.37 19.32 7.40
C ARG A 212 1.72 20.04 7.16
N PRO A 213 1.84 21.34 7.47
CA PRO A 213 3.08 22.08 7.25
C PRO A 213 4.17 21.72 8.26
N LEU A 214 5.43 21.91 7.88
CA LEU A 214 6.56 21.75 8.80
C LEU A 214 6.66 22.95 9.75
N HIS A 215 6.62 22.66 11.05
CA HIS A 215 6.71 23.70 12.08
C HIS A 215 8.07 24.43 12.06
N LEU A 216 8.10 25.72 12.42
CA LEU A 216 9.29 26.57 12.30
C LEU A 216 10.48 26.10 13.15
N ARG A 217 10.23 25.62 14.38
CA ARG A 217 11.28 25.10 15.27
C ARG A 217 12.05 23.91 14.65
N PRO A 218 11.40 22.78 14.29
CA PRO A 218 12.11 21.67 13.66
C PRO A 218 12.75 22.07 12.32
N LEU A 219 12.10 22.93 11.52
CA LEU A 219 12.69 23.46 10.28
C LEU A 219 14.05 24.14 10.54
N ARG A 220 14.13 25.07 11.50
CA ARG A 220 15.38 25.77 11.85
C ARG A 220 16.47 24.79 12.28
N ASN A 221 16.13 23.89 13.21
CA ASN A 221 17.08 22.89 13.71
C ASN A 221 17.59 21.98 12.59
N THR A 222 16.73 21.57 11.66
CA THR A 222 17.13 20.76 10.51
C THR A 222 18.04 21.53 9.56
N VAL A 223 17.72 22.78 9.23
CA VAL A 223 18.58 23.61 8.36
C VAL A 223 19.96 23.80 9.00
N ASP A 224 20.04 23.97 10.32
CA ASP A 224 21.31 24.06 11.03
C ASP A 224 22.12 22.75 11.02
N LEU A 225 21.45 21.58 11.08
CA LEU A 225 22.10 20.28 10.90
C LEU A 225 22.68 20.12 9.49
N PHE A 226 21.92 20.53 8.46
CA PHE A 226 22.39 20.48 7.08
C PHE A 226 23.61 21.37 6.84
N ARG A 227 23.73 22.50 7.53
CA ARG A 227 24.88 23.43 7.38
C ARG A 227 26.24 22.73 7.46
N ASN A 228 26.35 21.71 8.32
CA ASN A 228 27.59 20.97 8.53
C ASN A 228 27.60 19.58 7.85
N ALA A 229 26.48 19.14 7.26
CA ALA A 229 26.36 17.82 6.64
C ALA A 229 27.20 17.73 5.37
N GLN A 230 28.15 16.80 5.35
CA GLN A 230 29.06 16.57 4.23
C GLN A 230 28.59 15.42 3.35
N ARG A 231 27.91 14.42 3.93
CA ARG A 231 27.45 13.21 3.24
C ARG A 231 25.99 12.94 3.57
N PRO A 232 25.07 13.88 3.28
CA PRO A 232 23.64 13.65 3.49
C PRO A 232 23.12 12.57 2.53
N LEU A 233 22.13 11.79 2.98
CA LEU A 233 21.42 10.80 2.17
C LEU A 233 19.91 10.95 2.39
N ILE A 234 19.11 10.78 1.33
CA ILE A 234 17.65 10.72 1.45
C ILE A 234 17.18 9.27 1.31
N ILE A 235 16.29 8.84 2.21
CA ILE A 235 15.54 7.58 2.07
C ILE A 235 14.09 7.90 1.71
N ALA A 236 13.71 7.63 0.45
CA ALA A 236 12.36 7.83 -0.05
C ALA A 236 11.45 6.62 0.26
N GLY A 237 10.35 6.88 0.98
CA GLY A 237 9.29 5.94 1.29
C GLY A 237 8.04 6.10 0.43
N GLY A 238 7.06 5.22 0.62
CA GLY A 238 5.77 5.31 -0.08
C GLY A 238 5.00 6.60 0.18
N GLY A 239 5.25 7.27 1.30
CA GLY A 239 4.66 8.59 1.59
C GLY A 239 5.03 9.67 0.56
N VAL A 240 6.11 9.51 -0.22
CA VAL A 240 6.44 10.40 -1.34
C VAL A 240 5.37 10.31 -2.44
N HIS A 241 4.93 9.08 -2.78
CA HIS A 241 3.88 8.85 -3.77
C HIS A 241 2.52 9.35 -3.29
N TYR A 242 2.14 9.00 -2.05
CA TYR A 242 0.85 9.39 -1.48
C TYR A 242 0.70 10.90 -1.28
N SER A 243 1.82 11.59 -1.03
CA SER A 243 1.86 13.05 -0.93
C SER A 243 1.90 13.75 -2.30
N LEU A 244 2.01 13.01 -3.41
CA LEU A 244 2.26 13.56 -4.75
C LEU A 244 3.55 14.41 -4.80
N ALA A 245 4.60 13.93 -4.12
CA ALA A 245 5.84 14.68 -3.86
C ALA A 245 7.03 14.23 -4.73
N THR A 246 6.83 13.37 -5.74
CA THR A 246 7.90 12.80 -6.57
C THR A 246 8.73 13.88 -7.28
N GLU A 247 8.06 14.85 -7.91
CA GLU A 247 8.74 15.98 -8.57
C GLU A 247 9.42 16.92 -7.57
N THR A 248 8.80 17.14 -6.41
CA THR A 248 9.36 17.96 -5.33
C THR A 248 10.64 17.31 -4.77
N LEU A 249 10.62 15.99 -4.58
CA LEU A 249 11.78 15.20 -4.16
C LEU A 249 12.91 15.28 -5.20
N ARG A 250 12.59 15.05 -6.48
CA ARG A 250 13.57 15.13 -7.58
C ARG A 250 14.25 16.50 -7.64
N LYS A 251 13.48 17.57 -7.58
CA LYS A 251 14.00 18.95 -7.51
C LYS A 251 14.82 19.20 -6.26
N PHE A 252 14.40 18.71 -5.10
CA PHE A 252 15.13 18.85 -3.84
C PHE A 252 16.51 18.18 -3.96
N ALA A 253 16.53 16.91 -4.37
CA ALA A 253 17.75 16.13 -4.55
C ALA A 253 18.74 16.80 -5.50
N ASN A 254 18.29 17.22 -6.69
CA ASN A 254 19.15 17.84 -7.70
C ASN A 254 19.69 19.21 -7.27
N ASN A 255 18.86 20.05 -6.65
CA ASN A 255 19.29 21.40 -6.23
C ASN A 255 20.42 21.35 -5.19
N PHE A 256 20.36 20.40 -4.27
CA PHE A 256 21.32 20.28 -3.17
C PHE A 256 22.39 19.20 -3.40
N ARG A 257 22.28 18.45 -4.51
CA ARG A 257 23.11 17.29 -4.86
C ARG A 257 23.15 16.24 -3.75
N ILE A 258 21.98 15.83 -3.29
CA ILE A 258 21.81 14.82 -2.23
C ILE A 258 21.31 13.53 -2.87
N PRO A 259 22.02 12.39 -2.71
CA PRO A 259 21.60 11.12 -3.26
C PRO A 259 20.30 10.64 -2.60
N VAL A 260 19.46 10.00 -3.40
CA VAL A 260 18.17 9.44 -3.00
C VAL A 260 18.22 7.94 -3.18
N CYS A 261 18.12 7.22 -2.07
CA CYS A 261 17.80 5.80 -2.09
C CYS A 261 16.32 5.57 -1.76
N GLU A 262 15.81 4.42 -2.14
CA GLU A 262 14.39 4.09 -2.08
C GLU A 262 14.14 2.87 -1.19
N THR A 263 12.99 2.87 -0.53
CA THR A 263 12.40 1.64 0.03
C THR A 263 11.57 0.93 -1.03
N GLN A 264 11.16 -0.32 -0.79
CA GLN A 264 10.24 -1.02 -1.69
C GLN A 264 8.98 -0.22 -2.03
N ALA A 265 8.40 0.45 -1.03
CA ALA A 265 7.21 1.28 -1.22
C ALA A 265 7.52 2.65 -1.85
N GLY A 266 8.76 3.14 -1.72
CA GLY A 266 9.20 4.39 -2.33
C GLY A 266 9.74 4.22 -3.74
N LYS A 267 9.98 2.98 -4.18
CA LYS A 267 10.58 2.73 -5.48
C LYS A 267 9.76 3.32 -6.62
N SER A 268 10.43 3.77 -7.68
CA SER A 268 9.90 4.57 -8.79
C SER A 268 9.59 6.03 -8.44
N ALA A 269 9.84 6.52 -7.22
CA ALA A 269 9.62 7.94 -6.91
C ALA A 269 10.52 8.88 -7.74
N MET A 270 11.65 8.37 -8.22
CA MET A 270 12.55 9.00 -9.18
C MET A 270 12.88 8.01 -10.30
N SER A 271 13.28 8.53 -11.46
CA SER A 271 13.79 7.68 -12.53
C SER A 271 15.09 7.03 -12.08
N TRP A 272 15.32 5.78 -12.50
CA TRP A 272 16.61 5.12 -12.33
C TRP A 272 17.76 5.93 -12.97
N ASN A 273 17.45 6.71 -14.02
CA ASN A 273 18.42 7.51 -14.74
C ASN A 273 18.66 8.90 -14.12
N ASP A 274 17.81 9.36 -13.18
CA ASP A 274 18.01 10.65 -12.50
C ASP A 274 19.38 10.70 -11.79
N GLU A 275 20.12 11.79 -11.93
CA GLU A 275 21.51 11.93 -11.46
C GLU A 275 21.69 11.52 -9.99
N MET A 276 20.75 11.90 -9.13
CA MET A 276 20.78 11.64 -7.69
C MET A 276 20.10 10.32 -7.28
N SER A 277 19.52 9.55 -8.20
CA SER A 277 18.90 8.25 -7.89
C SER A 277 19.96 7.15 -7.75
N VAL A 278 20.03 6.50 -6.58
CA VAL A 278 21.00 5.43 -6.29
C VAL A 278 20.35 4.07 -6.01
N GLY A 279 19.04 3.96 -6.22
CA GLY A 279 18.27 2.72 -6.11
C GLY A 279 17.90 2.31 -4.67
N GLY A 280 17.49 1.05 -4.51
CA GLY A 280 17.00 0.52 -3.23
C GLY A 280 18.06 0.51 -2.12
N VAL A 281 17.65 0.73 -0.87
CA VAL A 281 18.53 0.60 0.32
C VAL A 281 18.15 -0.61 1.19
N GLY A 282 19.14 -1.15 1.89
CA GLY A 282 18.97 -2.23 2.86
C GLY A 282 19.30 -3.61 2.31
N VAL A 283 18.72 -4.65 2.90
CA VAL A 283 18.99 -6.08 2.58
C VAL A 283 18.78 -6.39 1.10
N THR A 284 17.75 -5.79 0.48
CA THR A 284 17.42 -5.96 -0.94
C THR A 284 17.90 -4.78 -1.80
N GLY A 285 18.78 -3.93 -1.27
CA GLY A 285 19.23 -2.71 -1.93
C GLY A 285 20.39 -2.91 -2.91
N THR A 286 20.82 -1.80 -3.51
CA THR A 286 21.98 -1.71 -4.40
C THR A 286 23.27 -1.54 -3.59
N SER A 287 24.41 -1.88 -4.19
CA SER A 287 25.71 -1.59 -3.56
C SER A 287 25.92 -0.09 -3.38
N ALA A 288 25.53 0.73 -4.37
CA ALA A 288 25.65 2.19 -4.35
C ALA A 288 24.91 2.81 -3.15
N ALA A 289 23.63 2.48 -2.98
CA ALA A 289 22.81 2.99 -1.88
C ALA A 289 23.36 2.55 -0.52
N ASN A 290 23.75 1.28 -0.37
CA ASN A 290 24.23 0.74 0.89
C ASN A 290 25.61 1.31 1.30
N LEU A 291 26.53 1.51 0.35
CA LEU A 291 27.82 2.16 0.63
C LEU A 291 27.63 3.62 1.04
N LEU A 292 26.74 4.35 0.37
CA LEU A 292 26.40 5.72 0.74
C LEU A 292 25.72 5.79 2.12
N ALA A 293 24.81 4.86 2.43
CA ALA A 293 24.11 4.80 3.72
C ALA A 293 25.05 4.50 4.89
N LYS A 294 26.04 3.63 4.67
CA LYS A 294 27.08 3.30 5.66
C LYS A 294 27.99 4.50 5.98
N ASP A 295 28.20 5.38 5.00
CA ASP A 295 29.09 6.54 5.14
C ASP A 295 28.35 7.84 5.53
N ALA A 296 27.01 7.85 5.50
CA ALA A 296 26.20 9.04 5.69
C ALA A 296 26.37 9.64 7.09
N ASP A 297 26.48 10.98 7.17
CA ASP A 297 26.48 11.72 8.44
C ASP A 297 25.10 12.27 8.82
N LEU A 298 24.22 12.44 7.83
CA LEU A 298 22.84 12.88 7.98
C LEU A 298 21.93 12.07 7.04
N ILE A 299 20.85 11.51 7.56
CA ILE A 299 19.86 10.76 6.79
C ILE A 299 18.51 11.47 6.90
N LEU A 300 17.96 11.92 5.77
CA LEU A 300 16.61 12.44 5.68
C LEU A 300 15.66 11.36 5.17
N VAL A 301 14.87 10.80 6.08
CA VAL A 301 13.84 9.81 5.79
C VAL A 301 12.55 10.54 5.42
N VAL A 302 12.04 10.31 4.22
CA VAL A 302 10.85 10.99 3.70
C VAL A 302 9.72 9.98 3.50
N GLY A 303 8.66 10.09 4.29
CA GLY A 303 7.45 9.28 4.12
C GLY A 303 7.67 7.77 4.29
N SER A 304 8.63 7.36 5.14
CA SER A 304 8.94 5.96 5.40
C SER A 304 8.78 5.59 6.86
N ARG A 305 8.47 4.31 7.09
CA ARG A 305 8.35 3.68 8.41
C ARG A 305 9.64 3.00 8.88
N LEU A 306 10.71 3.03 8.08
CA LEU A 306 11.99 2.34 8.29
C LEU A 306 11.81 0.90 8.79
N GLN A 307 11.38 0.03 7.89
CA GLN A 307 11.22 -1.40 8.22
C GLN A 307 12.58 -2.10 8.33
N ASP A 308 12.55 -3.30 8.92
CA ASP A 308 13.72 -4.13 9.18
C ASP A 308 14.68 -4.21 7.97
N PHE A 309 14.16 -4.64 6.82
CA PHE A 309 14.96 -4.82 5.60
C PHE A 309 15.57 -3.52 5.09
N THR A 310 14.85 -2.40 5.16
CA THR A 310 15.36 -1.07 4.77
C THR A 310 16.56 -0.66 5.62
N THR A 311 16.53 -0.99 6.91
CA THR A 311 17.59 -0.62 7.86
C THR A 311 18.69 -1.68 7.99
N SER A 312 18.57 -2.81 7.27
CA SER A 312 19.37 -4.01 7.49
C SER A 312 19.41 -4.40 8.97
N SER A 313 18.24 -4.55 9.58
CA SER A 313 18.08 -4.81 11.02
C SER A 313 18.86 -3.81 11.88
N LYS A 314 18.73 -2.52 11.52
CA LYS A 314 19.39 -1.37 12.17
C LYS A 314 20.91 -1.29 12.02
N GLN A 315 21.53 -2.13 11.18
CA GLN A 315 22.99 -2.15 10.97
C GLN A 315 23.43 -1.46 9.68
N GLY A 316 22.49 -1.06 8.82
CA GLY A 316 22.80 -0.51 7.49
C GLY A 316 23.31 0.93 7.47
N PHE A 317 23.25 1.65 8.59
CA PHE A 317 23.56 3.08 8.69
C PHE A 317 24.78 3.33 9.58
N ALA A 318 25.47 4.46 9.37
CA ALA A 318 26.55 4.86 10.25
C ALA A 318 26.04 5.06 11.68
N VAL A 319 26.80 4.57 12.68
CA VAL A 319 26.44 4.67 14.11
C VAL A 319 26.20 6.11 14.55
N ASN A 320 26.94 7.06 13.97
CA ASN A 320 26.85 8.49 14.32
C ASN A 320 25.96 9.30 13.37
N ALA A 321 25.27 8.66 12.41
CA ALA A 321 24.38 9.35 11.49
C ALA A 321 23.23 10.02 12.27
N LYS A 322 22.97 11.30 11.98
CA LYS A 322 21.76 11.96 12.45
C LYS A 322 20.60 11.56 11.54
N ILE A 323 19.52 11.03 12.10
CA ILE A 323 18.36 10.59 11.33
C ILE A 323 17.23 11.59 11.52
N LEU A 324 16.71 12.14 10.42
CA LEU A 324 15.59 13.06 10.36
C LEU A 324 14.40 12.35 9.73
N HIS A 325 13.22 12.43 10.34
CA HIS A 325 12.02 11.78 9.82
C HIS A 325 10.97 12.81 9.38
N LEU A 326 10.93 13.10 8.08
CA LEU A 326 9.82 13.84 7.47
C LEU A 326 8.64 12.88 7.23
N ASN A 327 7.70 12.87 8.17
CA ASN A 327 6.56 11.95 8.15
C ASN A 327 5.34 12.55 8.85
N VAL A 328 4.13 12.26 8.35
CA VAL A 328 2.87 12.68 8.99
C VAL A 328 2.62 11.94 10.31
N SER A 329 3.08 10.68 10.40
CA SER A 329 2.95 9.86 11.60
C SER A 329 4.02 10.20 12.63
N ALA A 330 3.59 10.67 13.81
CA ALA A 330 4.48 10.87 14.95
C ALA A 330 5.14 9.57 15.41
N PHE A 331 4.40 8.45 15.37
CA PHE A 331 4.90 7.14 15.77
C PHE A 331 6.12 6.70 14.94
N ASP A 332 6.05 6.87 13.61
CA ASP A 332 7.19 6.53 12.74
C ASP A 332 8.33 7.54 12.84
N GLY A 333 8.03 8.78 13.19
CA GLY A 333 8.99 9.87 13.31
C GLY A 333 10.04 9.69 14.42
N ASN A 334 9.76 8.83 15.38
CA ASN A 334 10.64 8.55 16.54
C ASN A 334 11.49 7.29 16.39
N LYS A 335 11.35 6.55 15.27
CA LYS A 335 12.12 5.33 15.06
C LYS A 335 13.61 5.65 14.93
N MET A 336 14.46 4.71 15.34
CA MET A 336 15.92 4.85 15.29
C MET A 336 16.46 6.07 16.06
N ASP A 337 15.77 6.47 17.13
CA ASP A 337 16.07 7.67 17.92
C ASP A 337 16.19 8.95 17.04
N GLY A 338 15.43 8.97 15.95
CA GLY A 338 15.43 10.03 14.95
C GLY A 338 14.74 11.31 15.42
N ILE A 339 15.04 12.40 14.74
CA ILE A 339 14.39 13.70 14.94
C ILE A 339 13.13 13.75 14.09
N ALA A 340 11.97 13.77 14.74
CA ALA A 340 10.68 13.85 14.07
C ALA A 340 10.44 15.24 13.43
N LEU A 341 10.24 15.24 12.11
CA LEU A 341 9.77 16.38 11.31
C LEU A 341 8.32 16.10 10.91
N GLN A 342 7.38 16.33 11.83
CA GLN A 342 5.99 15.93 11.63
C GLN A 342 5.27 16.82 10.62
N ALA A 343 5.30 16.44 9.36
CA ALA A 343 4.73 17.17 8.23
C ALA A 343 4.45 16.24 7.03
N ASP A 344 3.63 16.73 6.12
CA ASP A 344 3.44 16.14 4.79
C ASP A 344 4.74 16.17 3.99
N ALA A 345 5.00 15.15 3.17
CA ALA A 345 6.28 15.01 2.46
C ALA A 345 6.52 16.16 1.46
N LYS A 346 5.51 16.53 0.65
CA LYS A 346 5.63 17.63 -0.32
C LYS A 346 5.90 18.96 0.37
N SER A 347 5.01 19.36 1.29
CA SER A 347 5.14 20.66 1.98
C SER A 347 6.39 20.74 2.85
N GLY A 348 6.80 19.63 3.48
CA GLY A 348 8.03 19.55 4.25
C GLY A 348 9.28 19.70 3.40
N LEU A 349 9.35 19.03 2.24
CA LEU A 349 10.47 19.18 1.30
C LEU A 349 10.54 20.61 0.74
N GLU A 350 9.42 21.26 0.47
CA GLU A 350 9.36 22.66 0.01
C GLU A 350 9.87 23.63 1.08
N ALA A 351 9.45 23.44 2.34
CA ALA A 351 9.92 24.22 3.48
C ALA A 351 11.44 24.05 3.70
N LEU A 352 11.92 22.80 3.68
CA LEU A 352 13.35 22.49 3.77
C LEU A 352 14.13 23.09 2.60
N SER A 353 13.63 22.96 1.37
CA SER A 353 14.25 23.54 0.17
C SER A 353 14.44 25.05 0.32
N SER A 354 13.40 25.74 0.79
CA SER A 354 13.46 27.18 1.05
C SER A 354 14.48 27.53 2.13
N GLY A 355 14.58 26.73 3.20
CA GLY A 355 15.57 26.91 4.26
C GLY A 355 17.01 26.70 3.79
N LEU A 356 17.27 25.62 3.05
CA LEU A 356 18.60 25.28 2.53
C LEU A 356 19.09 26.27 1.47
N LYS A 357 18.21 26.77 0.61
CA LYS A 357 18.55 27.83 -0.36
C LYS A 357 19.02 29.11 0.34
N LYS A 358 18.37 29.51 1.44
CA LYS A 358 18.75 30.73 2.19
C LYS A 358 20.16 30.67 2.76
N ILE A 359 20.66 29.49 3.11
CA ILE A 359 22.01 29.30 3.61
C ILE A 359 23.01 28.92 2.51
N GLY A 360 22.57 28.87 1.25
CA GLY A 360 23.42 28.47 0.11
C GLY A 360 23.94 27.05 0.21
N TYR A 361 23.21 26.14 0.88
CA TYR A 361 23.68 24.77 1.07
C TYR A 361 23.75 24.01 -0.25
N LYS A 362 24.83 23.25 -0.43
CA LYS A 362 25.03 22.28 -1.50
C LYS A 362 26.14 21.32 -1.08
N THR A 363 26.04 20.05 -1.45
CA THR A 363 27.14 19.11 -1.21
C THR A 363 28.35 19.41 -2.12
N SER A 364 29.52 18.92 -1.71
CA SER A 364 30.77 19.13 -2.44
C SER A 364 30.81 18.39 -3.78
N ASP A 365 31.60 18.88 -4.74
CA ASP A 365 31.83 18.19 -6.01
C ASP A 365 32.46 16.81 -5.82
N ALA A 366 33.32 16.65 -4.80
CA ALA A 366 33.90 15.35 -4.46
C ALA A 366 32.82 14.33 -4.05
N TYR A 367 31.80 14.76 -3.30
CA TYR A 367 30.69 13.88 -2.94
C TYR A 367 29.80 13.57 -4.14
N ALA A 368 29.49 14.56 -4.98
CA ALA A 368 28.76 14.37 -6.23
C ALA A 368 29.47 13.37 -7.17
N ASN A 369 30.78 13.48 -7.32
CA ASN A 369 31.58 12.55 -8.13
C ASN A 369 31.56 11.13 -7.56
N LYS A 370 31.64 10.97 -6.23
CA LYS A 370 31.51 9.66 -5.57
C LYS A 370 30.14 9.03 -5.83
N ILE A 371 29.06 9.81 -5.78
CA ILE A 371 27.70 9.33 -6.08
C ILE A 371 27.63 8.85 -7.53
N SER A 372 28.09 9.67 -8.48
CA SER A 372 28.10 9.31 -9.90
C SER A 372 28.92 8.06 -10.18
N GLN A 373 30.09 7.91 -9.53
CA GLN A 373 30.94 6.73 -9.66
C GLN A 373 30.21 5.47 -9.18
N LEU A 374 29.70 5.47 -7.94
CA LEU A 374 29.01 4.31 -7.36
C LEU A 374 27.76 3.92 -8.17
N LYS A 375 27.02 4.92 -8.67
CA LYS A 375 25.88 4.69 -9.56
C LYS A 375 26.31 4.03 -10.87
N SER A 376 27.38 4.52 -11.49
CA SER A 376 27.91 3.95 -12.73
C SER A 376 28.38 2.50 -12.54
N GLU A 377 29.11 2.22 -11.46
CA GLU A 377 29.57 0.87 -11.11
C GLU A 377 28.39 -0.09 -10.95
N TRP A 378 27.34 0.34 -10.24
CA TRP A 378 26.12 -0.47 -10.09
C TRP A 378 25.40 -0.69 -11.43
N ASN A 379 25.29 0.33 -12.27
CA ASN A 379 24.64 0.20 -13.57
C ASN A 379 25.37 -0.80 -14.48
N THR A 380 26.71 -0.77 -14.50
CA THR A 380 27.52 -1.77 -15.22
C THR A 380 27.26 -3.18 -14.70
N GLU A 381 27.14 -3.34 -13.38
CA GLU A 381 26.81 -4.64 -12.80
C GLU A 381 25.39 -5.11 -13.18
N VAL A 382 24.40 -4.22 -13.20
CA VAL A 382 23.05 -4.55 -13.67
C VAL A 382 23.08 -5.01 -15.13
N ASP A 383 23.81 -4.29 -16.01
CA ASP A 383 23.93 -4.69 -17.42
C ASP A 383 24.57 -6.07 -17.56
N ARG A 384 25.62 -6.36 -16.77
CA ARG A 384 26.25 -7.69 -16.71
C ARG A 384 25.27 -8.76 -16.25
N LEU A 385 24.45 -8.48 -15.22
CA LEU A 385 23.46 -9.41 -14.67
C LEU A 385 22.31 -9.68 -15.65
N TYR A 386 21.88 -8.68 -16.41
CA TYR A 386 20.89 -8.82 -17.47
C TYR A 386 21.42 -9.65 -18.64
N ALA A 387 22.72 -9.60 -18.91
CA ALA A 387 23.37 -10.36 -19.97
C ALA A 387 23.77 -11.81 -19.57
N LEU A 388 23.51 -12.24 -18.33
CA LEU A 388 23.84 -13.59 -17.89
C LEU A 388 23.11 -14.65 -18.73
N LYS A 389 23.83 -15.74 -19.02
CA LYS A 389 23.29 -16.91 -19.72
C LYS A 389 23.65 -18.17 -18.94
N ASN A 390 22.78 -19.17 -18.99
CA ASN A 390 23.02 -20.48 -18.42
C ASN A 390 22.51 -21.55 -19.40
N ASP A 391 23.35 -22.54 -19.70
CA ASP A 391 23.00 -23.64 -20.59
C ASP A 391 21.84 -24.50 -20.03
N SER A 392 21.64 -24.45 -18.71
CA SER A 392 20.59 -25.20 -18.00
C SER A 392 19.23 -24.51 -17.97
N GLY A 393 19.09 -23.30 -18.52
CA GLY A 393 17.81 -22.59 -18.58
C GLY A 393 17.92 -21.08 -18.33
N ASN A 394 16.76 -20.43 -18.23
CA ASN A 394 16.68 -18.99 -18.05
C ASN A 394 17.20 -18.54 -16.67
N VAL A 395 18.04 -17.51 -16.66
CA VAL A 395 18.47 -16.86 -15.42
C VAL A 395 17.44 -15.80 -15.03
N GLN A 396 17.02 -15.75 -13.76
CA GLN A 396 16.01 -14.79 -13.29
C GLN A 396 16.39 -13.34 -13.65
N THR A 397 17.64 -12.93 -13.47
CA THR A 397 18.12 -11.58 -13.80
C THR A 397 18.08 -11.29 -15.30
N GLN A 398 18.33 -12.29 -16.15
CA GLN A 398 18.20 -12.17 -17.60
C GLN A 398 16.73 -11.96 -17.99
N ILE A 399 15.80 -12.73 -17.40
CA ILE A 399 14.35 -12.54 -17.62
C ILE A 399 13.95 -11.13 -17.23
N LEU A 400 14.40 -10.62 -16.07
CA LEU A 400 14.11 -9.26 -15.65
C LEU A 400 14.65 -8.22 -16.64
N GLY A 401 15.86 -8.42 -17.16
CA GLY A 401 16.42 -7.54 -18.20
C GLY A 401 15.58 -7.52 -19.47
N THR A 402 15.23 -8.69 -19.99
CA THR A 402 14.36 -8.82 -21.18
C THR A 402 12.99 -8.19 -20.95
N LEU A 403 12.38 -8.38 -19.78
CA LEU A 403 11.12 -7.74 -19.43
C LEU A 403 11.29 -6.21 -19.33
N ASN A 404 12.37 -5.71 -18.76
CA ASN A 404 12.58 -4.28 -18.60
C ASN A 404 12.81 -3.57 -19.94
N GLU A 405 13.33 -4.26 -20.96
CA GLU A 405 13.41 -3.79 -22.35
C GLU A 405 12.08 -3.83 -23.09
N PHE A 406 11.20 -4.79 -22.74
CA PHE A 406 9.92 -5.01 -23.41
C PHE A 406 8.77 -4.15 -22.86
N VAL A 407 8.73 -3.99 -21.54
CA VAL A 407 7.67 -3.26 -20.82
C VAL A 407 7.81 -1.76 -21.06
N ALA A 408 6.70 -1.08 -21.37
CA ALA A 408 6.72 0.36 -21.66
C ALA A 408 6.98 1.18 -20.38
N PRO A 409 7.55 2.40 -20.48
CA PRO A 409 7.82 3.25 -19.33
C PRO A 409 6.61 3.53 -18.44
N GLU A 410 5.39 3.57 -19.00
CA GLU A 410 4.12 3.81 -18.31
C GLU A 410 3.44 2.54 -17.75
N ASP A 411 3.95 1.36 -18.08
CA ASP A 411 3.42 0.10 -17.59
C ASP A 411 3.82 -0.15 -16.13
N VAL A 412 2.98 -0.91 -15.42
CA VAL A 412 3.18 -1.23 -14.01
C VAL A 412 3.64 -2.67 -13.88
N ILE A 413 4.78 -2.89 -13.23
CA ILE A 413 5.11 -4.22 -12.71
C ILE A 413 4.55 -4.41 -11.32
N LEU A 414 4.09 -5.62 -11.03
CA LEU A 414 3.50 -5.98 -9.76
C LEU A 414 4.02 -7.33 -9.25
N CYS A 415 4.47 -7.36 -8.00
CA CYS A 415 4.95 -8.57 -7.34
C CYS A 415 4.77 -8.44 -5.81
N ALA A 416 4.84 -9.53 -5.05
CA ALA A 416 4.71 -9.50 -3.60
C ALA A 416 5.71 -10.37 -2.84
N ALA A 417 5.98 -11.60 -3.29
CA ALA A 417 6.75 -12.54 -2.49
C ALA A 417 7.83 -13.29 -3.27
N GLY A 418 8.69 -14.01 -2.54
CA GLY A 418 9.75 -14.85 -3.09
C GLY A 418 11.10 -14.14 -3.27
N SER A 419 11.91 -14.63 -4.20
CA SER A 419 13.19 -14.01 -4.58
C SER A 419 13.01 -12.71 -5.38
N LEU A 420 11.91 -12.62 -6.14
CA LEU A 420 11.63 -11.52 -7.06
C LEU A 420 11.62 -10.15 -6.40
N PRO A 421 10.99 -9.92 -5.24
CA PRO A 421 11.11 -8.65 -4.51
C PRO A 421 12.54 -8.16 -4.33
N GLY A 422 13.50 -9.07 -4.08
CA GLY A 422 14.89 -8.73 -3.88
C GLY A 422 15.60 -8.28 -5.15
N ASP A 423 15.35 -8.98 -6.26
CA ASP A 423 15.95 -8.67 -7.56
C ASP A 423 15.27 -7.47 -8.21
N LEU A 424 13.94 -7.37 -8.12
CA LEU A 424 13.19 -6.22 -8.62
C LEU A 424 13.60 -4.92 -7.91
N HIS A 425 13.82 -4.94 -6.59
CA HIS A 425 14.20 -3.72 -5.87
C HIS A 425 15.55 -3.17 -6.34
N ARG A 426 16.54 -4.04 -6.54
CA ARG A 426 17.93 -3.67 -6.86
C ARG A 426 18.21 -3.55 -8.37
N LEU A 427 17.54 -4.34 -9.20
CA LEU A 427 17.83 -4.45 -10.63
C LEU A 427 16.82 -3.70 -11.50
N TRP A 428 15.52 -3.71 -11.17
CA TRP A 428 14.49 -3.15 -12.06
C TRP A 428 14.64 -1.63 -12.21
N ARG A 429 14.73 -1.16 -13.46
CA ARG A 429 14.93 0.24 -13.84
C ARG A 429 13.58 0.89 -14.16
N CYS A 430 13.06 1.67 -13.21
CA CYS A 430 11.80 2.42 -13.36
C CYS A 430 12.07 3.79 -13.98
N GLU A 431 11.34 4.17 -15.02
CA GLU A 431 11.49 5.48 -15.66
C GLU A 431 10.47 6.51 -15.17
N LEU A 432 9.22 6.08 -14.96
CA LEU A 432 8.13 6.94 -14.50
C LEU A 432 7.66 6.58 -13.08
N PRO A 433 7.13 7.54 -12.32
CA PRO A 433 6.48 7.26 -11.05
C PRO A 433 5.31 6.28 -11.15
N LYS A 434 5.12 5.51 -10.07
CA LYS A 434 3.98 4.59 -9.88
C LYS A 434 3.97 3.35 -10.79
N THR A 435 5.08 3.07 -11.45
CA THR A 435 5.28 1.89 -12.33
C THR A 435 5.83 0.69 -11.57
N TYR A 436 6.18 0.87 -10.29
CA TYR A 436 6.65 -0.19 -9.41
C TYR A 436 5.63 -0.48 -8.30
N HIS A 437 4.85 -1.54 -8.44
CA HIS A 437 3.82 -1.92 -7.49
C HIS A 437 4.22 -3.16 -6.69
N LEU A 438 4.91 -2.97 -5.57
CA LEU A 438 5.35 -4.12 -4.76
C LEU A 438 4.67 -4.20 -3.39
N GLU A 439 4.01 -5.32 -3.09
CA GLU A 439 3.59 -5.63 -1.72
C GLU A 439 4.74 -6.36 -1.01
N TYR A 440 5.55 -5.64 -0.25
CA TYR A 440 6.68 -6.24 0.49
C TYR A 440 6.75 -5.76 1.93
N GLY A 441 5.59 -5.40 2.48
CA GLY A 441 5.46 -5.11 3.89
C GLY A 441 5.08 -6.36 4.68
N TYR A 442 4.10 -7.10 4.15
CA TYR A 442 3.64 -8.37 4.70
C TYR A 442 4.20 -9.57 3.92
N SER A 443 4.74 -9.32 2.71
CA SER A 443 5.28 -10.35 1.82
C SER A 443 4.25 -11.47 1.58
N CYS A 444 3.01 -11.04 1.31
CA CYS A 444 1.85 -11.89 1.23
C CYS A 444 1.79 -12.60 -0.11
N MET A 445 2.11 -13.88 -0.11
CA MET A 445 1.88 -14.74 -1.28
C MET A 445 0.39 -14.76 -1.65
N GLY A 446 0.11 -14.87 -2.94
CA GLY A 446 -1.22 -14.78 -3.53
C GLY A 446 -1.70 -13.34 -3.82
N TYR A 447 -0.91 -12.32 -3.50
CA TYR A 447 -1.25 -10.93 -3.82
C TYR A 447 -1.14 -10.65 -5.33
N GLU A 448 -0.24 -11.30 -6.07
CA GLU A 448 0.20 -10.83 -7.39
C GLU A 448 -0.92 -10.77 -8.43
N VAL A 449 -1.62 -11.89 -8.66
CA VAL A 449 -2.65 -11.96 -9.70
C VAL A 449 -3.86 -11.08 -9.34
N ALA A 450 -4.32 -11.16 -8.09
CA ALA A 450 -5.45 -10.36 -7.62
C ALA A 450 -5.11 -8.87 -7.55
N GLY A 451 -3.90 -8.54 -7.11
CA GLY A 451 -3.38 -7.19 -7.08
C GLY A 451 -3.25 -6.58 -8.47
N ALA A 452 -2.88 -7.35 -9.50
CA ALA A 452 -2.83 -6.86 -10.88
C ALA A 452 -4.19 -6.42 -11.40
N LEU A 453 -5.26 -7.16 -11.07
CA LEU A 453 -6.63 -6.74 -11.38
C LEU A 453 -6.95 -5.38 -10.73
N GLY A 454 -6.67 -5.26 -9.43
CA GLY A 454 -6.87 -4.01 -8.68
C GLY A 454 -6.07 -2.83 -9.20
N ALA A 455 -4.78 -3.03 -9.48
CA ALA A 455 -3.91 -2.00 -10.02
C ALA A 455 -4.37 -1.56 -11.42
N LYS A 456 -4.81 -2.49 -12.30
CA LYS A 456 -5.31 -2.14 -13.63
C LYS A 456 -6.62 -1.35 -13.57
N LEU A 457 -7.54 -1.68 -12.65
CA LEU A 457 -8.73 -0.86 -12.39
C LEU A 457 -8.39 0.59 -12.04
N ALA A 458 -7.21 0.81 -11.45
CA ALA A 458 -6.74 2.12 -11.05
C ALA A 458 -5.88 2.84 -12.10
N TRP A 459 -5.35 2.11 -13.10
CA TRP A 459 -4.30 2.55 -14.00
C TRP A 459 -4.73 2.41 -15.47
N ASN A 460 -5.08 3.56 -16.07
CA ASN A 460 -5.52 3.62 -17.47
C ASN A 460 -4.38 4.02 -18.43
N GLU A 461 -3.20 4.37 -17.91
CA GLU A 461 -2.09 4.91 -18.71
C GLU A 461 -1.29 3.83 -19.43
N GLY A 462 -1.22 2.62 -18.85
CA GLY A 462 -0.45 1.51 -19.39
C GLY A 462 -0.97 0.15 -18.94
N GLU A 463 -0.24 -0.89 -19.27
CA GLU A 463 -0.49 -2.28 -18.91
C GLU A 463 -0.02 -2.61 -17.49
N VAL A 464 -0.52 -3.72 -16.94
CA VAL A 464 -0.09 -4.23 -15.62
C VAL A 464 0.43 -5.65 -15.79
N TYR A 465 1.64 -5.89 -15.28
CA TYR A 465 2.37 -7.16 -15.35
C TYR A 465 2.54 -7.73 -13.94
N ALA A 466 1.81 -8.79 -13.62
CA ALA A 466 2.04 -9.61 -12.44
C ALA A 466 3.25 -10.50 -12.69
N ILE A 467 4.38 -10.22 -12.04
CA ILE A 467 5.57 -11.08 -12.06
C ILE A 467 5.49 -11.98 -10.82
N VAL A 468 5.24 -13.27 -11.04
CA VAL A 468 4.81 -14.19 -9.97
C VAL A 468 5.62 -15.49 -10.03
N GLY A 469 6.00 -16.02 -8.87
CA GLY A 469 6.59 -17.36 -8.76
C GLY A 469 5.53 -18.46 -8.70
N ASP A 470 5.88 -19.70 -9.08
CA ASP A 470 5.01 -20.88 -9.05
C ASP A 470 4.31 -21.09 -7.70
N GLY A 471 5.06 -20.98 -6.60
CA GLY A 471 4.50 -21.10 -5.26
C GLY A 471 3.40 -20.09 -4.93
N SER A 472 3.56 -18.82 -5.35
CA SER A 472 2.54 -17.78 -5.10
C SER A 472 1.34 -17.93 -6.04
N TYR A 473 1.60 -18.31 -7.30
CA TYR A 473 0.56 -18.57 -8.29
C TYR A 473 -0.37 -19.71 -7.86
N LEU A 474 0.18 -20.81 -7.35
CA LEU A 474 -0.59 -21.95 -6.86
C LEU A 474 -1.42 -21.64 -5.62
N MET A 475 -1.02 -20.64 -4.82
CA MET A 475 -1.81 -20.21 -3.66
C MET A 475 -3.07 -19.43 -4.05
N LEU A 476 -2.96 -18.47 -4.98
CA LEU A 476 -4.11 -17.63 -5.34
C LEU A 476 -3.97 -17.00 -6.73
N HIS A 477 -4.70 -17.55 -7.71
CA HIS A 477 -4.76 -17.03 -9.09
C HIS A 477 -6.21 -16.91 -9.62
N SER A 478 -7.21 -17.13 -8.78
CA SER A 478 -8.61 -17.25 -9.20
C SER A 478 -9.17 -15.98 -9.85
N GLU A 479 -8.61 -14.82 -9.53
CA GLU A 479 -9.04 -13.52 -10.09
C GLU A 479 -8.71 -13.34 -11.58
N ILE A 480 -8.04 -14.31 -12.23
CA ILE A 480 -8.03 -14.43 -13.70
C ILE A 480 -9.46 -14.51 -14.24
N LEU A 481 -10.35 -15.27 -13.57
CA LEU A 481 -11.74 -15.38 -14.03
C LEU A 481 -12.48 -14.05 -13.89
N THR A 482 -12.23 -13.31 -12.81
CA THR A 482 -12.82 -11.98 -12.62
C THR A 482 -12.28 -10.98 -13.64
N SER A 483 -10.97 -11.00 -13.93
CA SER A 483 -10.39 -10.12 -14.95
C SER A 483 -11.02 -10.35 -16.33
N LEU A 484 -11.30 -11.60 -16.70
CA LEU A 484 -11.99 -11.95 -17.94
C LEU A 484 -13.45 -11.49 -17.95
N LYS A 485 -14.21 -11.73 -16.87
CA LYS A 485 -15.62 -11.31 -16.74
C LYS A 485 -15.79 -9.80 -16.80
N GLU A 486 -14.87 -9.07 -16.17
CA GLU A 486 -14.91 -7.61 -16.10
C GLU A 486 -14.24 -6.92 -17.31
N HIS A 487 -13.72 -7.70 -18.26
CA HIS A 487 -12.97 -7.24 -19.43
C HIS A 487 -11.76 -6.36 -19.08
N ILE A 488 -11.04 -6.74 -18.02
CA ILE A 488 -9.85 -6.04 -17.53
C ILE A 488 -8.64 -6.89 -17.88
N LYS A 489 -7.85 -6.41 -18.84
CA LYS A 489 -6.63 -7.09 -19.26
C LYS A 489 -5.54 -6.96 -18.19
N ILE A 490 -5.04 -8.09 -17.72
CA ILE A 490 -3.83 -8.21 -16.90
C ILE A 490 -2.85 -9.15 -17.60
N ASN A 491 -1.55 -8.90 -17.44
CA ASN A 491 -0.50 -9.74 -17.99
C ASN A 491 0.16 -10.52 -16.84
N ILE A 492 0.30 -11.83 -16.97
CA ILE A 492 0.88 -12.68 -15.92
C ILE A 492 2.16 -13.29 -16.47
N VAL A 493 3.27 -13.03 -15.78
CA VAL A 493 4.59 -13.58 -16.08
C VAL A 493 4.97 -14.54 -14.96
N LEU A 494 4.78 -15.84 -15.21
CA LEU A 494 5.05 -16.90 -14.26
C LEU A 494 6.51 -17.36 -14.37
N LEU A 495 7.26 -17.22 -13.28
CA LEU A 495 8.63 -17.73 -13.13
C LEU A 495 8.59 -18.99 -12.28
N ASP A 496 8.58 -20.15 -12.95
CA ASP A 496 8.57 -21.46 -12.32
C ASP A 496 10.00 -21.92 -12.00
N ASN A 497 10.29 -22.08 -10.71
CA ASN A 497 11.53 -22.72 -10.24
C ASN A 497 11.27 -23.99 -9.41
N SER A 498 10.04 -24.53 -9.52
CA SER A 498 9.58 -25.77 -8.92
C SER A 498 9.73 -25.82 -7.40
N GLY A 499 9.40 -24.72 -6.71
CA GLY A 499 9.31 -24.70 -5.26
C GLY A 499 9.56 -23.34 -4.60
N PHE A 500 9.73 -23.36 -3.28
CA PHE A 500 10.02 -22.15 -2.51
C PHE A 500 11.53 -21.84 -2.46
N GLN A 501 12.18 -21.81 -3.62
CA GLN A 501 13.65 -21.79 -3.74
C GLN A 501 14.32 -20.56 -3.10
N CYS A 502 13.59 -19.45 -2.92
CA CYS A 502 14.11 -18.29 -2.18
C CYS A 502 14.51 -18.62 -0.73
N ILE A 503 13.90 -19.64 -0.12
CA ILE A 503 14.18 -20.08 1.25
C ILE A 503 15.42 -20.98 1.31
N LYS A 504 15.78 -21.63 0.20
CA LYS A 504 16.89 -22.60 0.13
C LYS A 504 18.21 -22.00 0.59
N ASN A 505 18.53 -20.79 0.15
CA ASN A 505 19.77 -20.11 0.56
C ASN A 505 19.84 -19.90 2.07
N LEU A 506 18.72 -19.52 2.69
CA LEU A 506 18.64 -19.34 4.14
C LEU A 506 18.77 -20.68 4.88
N GLN A 507 18.13 -21.73 4.38
CA GLN A 507 18.23 -23.08 4.95
C GLN A 507 19.66 -23.62 4.89
N MET A 508 20.33 -23.51 3.75
CA MET A 508 21.71 -23.98 3.58
C MET A 508 22.68 -23.19 4.46
N ALA A 509 22.48 -21.88 4.62
CA ALA A 509 23.26 -21.06 5.55
C ALA A 509 23.11 -21.48 7.02
N HIS A 510 22.07 -22.25 7.36
CA HIS A 510 21.81 -22.79 8.70
C HIS A 510 21.93 -24.32 8.78
N GLY A 511 22.69 -24.93 7.86
CA GLY A 511 23.08 -26.34 7.96
C GLY A 511 22.17 -27.35 7.23
N SER A 512 21.19 -26.89 6.46
CA SER A 512 20.51 -27.77 5.49
C SER A 512 21.46 -28.18 4.36
N VAL A 513 21.33 -29.40 3.85
CA VAL A 513 22.08 -29.90 2.68
C VAL A 513 21.43 -29.54 1.33
N GLY A 514 20.30 -28.82 1.37
CA GLY A 514 19.63 -28.27 0.19
C GLY A 514 18.35 -28.99 -0.21
#